data_AF-A0A3N5MI61-F1
#
_entry.id   AF-A0A3N5MI61-F1
#
_cell.length_a   1.000
_cell.length_b   1.000
_cell.length_c   1.000
_cell.angle_alpha   90.00
_cell.angle_beta   90.00
_cell.angle_gamma   90.00
#
_symmetry.space_group_name_H-M   'P 1'
#
loop_
_entity.id
_entity.type
_entity.pdbx_description
1 polymer ?
#
loop_
_entity_poly.entity_id
_entity_poly.type
_entity_poly.pdbx_seq_one_letter_code
_entity_poly.pdbx_strand_id
1 'polypeptide(L)'
;DHRVVNQIATRRLRVVKYRGSNHGTNEYPTLIDEDGLSVLPISSLGLKYPVSKDFIPTGIDRLDTMLNGKGYYKGSSVLASGTAGTGKSSIAASFADRTCRDGRRCLYFSFEESPEQVMRNMGSIGLDLMQWVRSGMLRFEAARPTVHGLENHLVNLHKLVNQFNPEAVVIDPVTNLTGVGDYAEIRTMLTRLIDFLKNRQITSLFTSLSEAGTAQEQSEVGISSLMDTWLLVRAVESANERNRILYVLKSRGMAHSNQMREFLLTDNGIRLLDVYVGPGTVLTGSARLAQESKDREAELAQAQVAGRRERELEQEQAALQSQLCAIQDKLKGISEELSTVRVQEADRLSTTSGERRKMSALRKAD
;
A
#
# COMPACT_ATOMS: atom_id res chain seq x y z
N ASP A 1 -21.16 42.20 9.31
CA ASP A 1 -21.53 41.77 10.68
C ASP A 1 -20.27 41.34 11.41
N HIS A 2 -20.13 41.67 12.70
CA HIS A 2 -18.97 41.31 13.54
C HIS A 2 -19.46 40.49 14.72
N ARG A 3 -19.17 39.19 14.73
CA ARG A 3 -19.61 38.28 15.79
C ARG A 3 -18.40 37.76 16.56
N VAL A 4 -18.53 37.74 17.88
CA VAL A 4 -17.55 37.12 18.77
C VAL A 4 -18.18 35.87 19.35
N VAL A 5 -17.61 34.71 19.00
CA VAL A 5 -18.01 33.40 19.55
C VAL A 5 -16.73 32.76 20.10
N ASN A 6 -16.76 32.26 21.33
CA ASN A 6 -15.59 31.66 22.01
C ASN A 6 -14.34 32.57 21.98
N GLN A 7 -14.52 33.89 22.18
CA GLN A 7 -13.45 34.91 22.10
C GLN A 7 -12.79 35.08 20.72
N ILE A 8 -13.33 34.42 19.69
CA ILE A 8 -12.87 34.51 18.31
C ILE A 8 -13.79 35.45 17.56
N ALA A 9 -13.20 36.53 17.05
CA ALA A 9 -13.90 37.54 16.30
C ALA A 9 -13.94 37.18 14.80
N THR A 10 -15.13 36.91 14.26
CA THR A 10 -15.32 36.58 12.84
C THR A 10 -16.04 37.72 12.12
N ARG A 11 -15.47 38.19 11.01
CA ARG A 11 -16.10 39.18 10.13
C ARG A 11 -16.82 38.47 8.99
N ARG A 12 -18.05 38.89 8.71
CA ARG A 12 -18.84 38.36 7.61
C ARG A 12 -19.39 39.47 6.72
N LEU A 13 -19.31 39.26 5.41
CA LEU A 13 -19.86 40.10 4.36
C LEU A 13 -21.07 39.41 3.73
N ARG A 14 -22.16 40.14 3.51
CA ARG A 14 -23.36 39.64 2.85
C ARG A 14 -23.86 40.67 1.85
N VAL A 15 -24.15 40.23 0.63
CA VAL A 15 -24.82 41.06 -0.37
C VAL A 15 -26.33 40.98 -0.11
N VAL A 16 -26.93 42.06 0.39
CA VAL A 16 -28.36 42.09 0.72
C VAL A 16 -29.22 42.20 -0.54
N LYS A 17 -28.80 43.04 -1.49
CA LYS A 17 -29.50 43.27 -2.76
C LYS A 17 -28.52 43.63 -3.87
N TYR A 18 -28.77 43.17 -5.08
CA TYR A 18 -28.11 43.63 -6.29
C TYR A 18 -29.18 43.81 -7.38
N ARG A 19 -29.50 45.06 -7.74
CA ARG A 19 -30.61 45.34 -8.66
C ARG A 19 -30.21 44.92 -10.08
N GLY A 20 -31.04 44.12 -10.73
CA GLY A 20 -30.87 43.73 -12.14
C GLY A 20 -30.04 42.45 -12.38
N SER A 21 -29.57 41.77 -11.34
CA SER A 21 -28.93 40.44 -11.49
C SER A 21 -29.08 39.62 -10.21
N ASN A 22 -28.89 38.30 -10.32
CA ASN A 22 -28.87 37.42 -9.16
C ASN A 22 -27.57 37.63 -8.35
N HIS A 23 -27.68 37.53 -7.03
CA HIS A 23 -26.54 37.57 -6.10
C HIS A 23 -26.66 36.45 -5.07
N GLY A 24 -25.52 36.05 -4.48
CA GLY A 24 -25.52 35.08 -3.39
C GLY A 24 -26.10 35.68 -2.11
N THR A 25 -27.03 34.98 -1.47
CA THR A 25 -27.76 35.44 -0.28
C THR A 25 -27.08 35.09 1.05
N ASN A 26 -26.05 34.25 1.01
CA ASN A 26 -25.33 33.76 2.17
C ASN A 26 -24.41 34.81 2.80
N GLU A 27 -24.03 34.59 4.06
CA GLU A 27 -22.93 35.32 4.70
C GLU A 27 -21.59 34.68 4.33
N TYR A 28 -20.65 35.50 3.87
CA TYR A 28 -19.32 35.09 3.46
C TYR A 28 -18.30 35.49 4.51
N PRO A 29 -17.48 34.56 5.03
CA PRO A 29 -16.36 34.92 5.89
C PRO A 29 -15.40 35.86 5.17
N THR A 30 -14.88 36.84 5.89
CA THR A 30 -14.04 37.89 5.31
C THR A 30 -12.85 38.18 6.20
N LEU A 31 -11.67 38.22 5.60
CA LEU A 31 -10.42 38.61 6.25
C LEU A 31 -10.01 39.99 5.72
N ILE A 32 -9.45 40.83 6.59
CA ILE A 32 -8.77 42.06 6.20
C ILE A 32 -7.34 41.90 6.68
N ASP A 33 -6.40 41.83 5.75
CA ASP A 33 -4.96 41.74 6.02
C ASP A 33 -4.19 42.83 5.27
N GLU A 34 -2.86 42.71 5.22
CA GLU A 34 -1.98 43.68 4.54
C GLU A 34 -2.27 43.82 3.04
N ASP A 35 -2.84 42.80 2.40
CA ASP A 35 -3.22 42.80 0.98
C ASP A 35 -4.67 43.31 0.76
N GLY A 36 -5.36 43.70 1.82
CA GLY A 36 -6.71 44.28 1.79
C GLY A 36 -7.83 43.29 2.15
N LEU A 37 -8.99 43.46 1.51
CA LEU A 37 -10.21 42.70 1.82
C LEU A 37 -10.25 41.37 1.04
N SER A 38 -10.14 40.24 1.74
CA SER A 38 -10.28 38.90 1.18
C SER A 38 -11.63 38.31 1.55
N VAL A 39 -12.53 38.16 0.57
CA VAL A 39 -13.82 37.47 0.74
C VAL A 39 -13.67 36.05 0.21
N LEU A 40 -13.90 35.05 1.07
CA LEU A 40 -13.98 33.67 0.63
C LEU A 40 -15.37 33.42 0.06
N PRO A 41 -15.54 33.18 -1.26
CA PRO A 41 -16.79 32.63 -1.73
C PRO A 41 -16.97 31.28 -1.03
N ILE A 42 -18.15 31.01 -0.46
CA ILE A 42 -18.53 29.64 -0.13
C ILE A 42 -18.33 28.88 -1.44
N SER A 43 -17.36 27.95 -1.44
CA SER A 43 -16.96 27.19 -2.63
C SER A 43 -18.22 26.86 -3.41
N SER A 44 -18.22 27.19 -4.70
CA SER A 44 -19.33 26.88 -5.60
C SER A 44 -19.77 25.44 -5.32
N LEU A 45 -20.96 25.29 -4.71
CA LEU A 45 -21.56 24.04 -4.21
C LEU A 45 -21.78 22.97 -5.30
N GLY A 46 -21.22 23.17 -6.49
CA GLY A 46 -21.23 22.19 -7.56
C GLY A 46 -20.21 21.10 -7.29
N LEU A 47 -20.69 19.85 -7.26
CA LEU A 47 -19.86 18.63 -7.29
C LEU A 47 -19.23 18.38 -8.68
N LYS A 48 -18.97 19.44 -9.45
CA LYS A 48 -18.39 19.38 -10.80
C LYS A 48 -16.94 19.84 -10.73
N TYR A 49 -16.06 18.93 -10.33
CA TYR A 49 -14.61 19.11 -10.38
C TYR A 49 -14.00 18.17 -11.43
N PRO A 50 -12.88 18.57 -12.07
CA PRO A 50 -12.13 17.65 -12.91
C PRO A 50 -11.62 16.47 -12.08
N VAL A 51 -11.57 15.27 -12.66
CA VAL A 51 -10.99 14.09 -12.01
C VAL A 51 -9.84 13.60 -12.89
N SER A 52 -8.66 13.45 -12.29
CA SER A 52 -7.50 12.89 -12.98
C SER A 52 -7.48 11.36 -12.86
N LYS A 53 -6.89 10.70 -13.87
CA LYS A 53 -6.53 9.28 -13.85
C LYS A 53 -5.06 9.06 -13.46
N ASP A 54 -4.32 10.14 -13.23
CA ASP A 54 -2.92 10.11 -12.82
C ASP A 54 -2.79 9.79 -11.33
N PHE A 55 -1.60 9.35 -10.95
CA PHE A 55 -1.29 8.97 -9.59
C PHE A 55 -0.11 9.77 -9.04
N ILE A 56 -0.08 9.93 -7.72
CA ILE A 56 1.04 10.47 -6.97
C ILE A 56 1.55 9.39 -6.00
N PRO A 57 2.85 9.05 -6.04
CA PRO A 57 3.41 8.08 -5.11
C PRO A 57 3.28 8.54 -3.66
N THR A 58 3.07 7.60 -2.74
CA THR A 58 2.92 7.89 -1.30
C THR A 58 4.23 8.28 -0.63
N GLY A 59 5.37 7.94 -1.24
CA GLY A 59 6.70 8.04 -0.62
C GLY A 59 7.09 6.81 0.19
N ILE A 60 6.25 5.77 0.21
CA ILE A 60 6.49 4.50 0.87
C ILE A 60 6.19 3.39 -0.15
N ASP A 61 7.21 2.79 -0.75
CA ASP A 61 7.06 1.85 -1.88
C ASP A 61 6.08 0.70 -1.60
N ARG A 62 6.13 0.16 -0.37
CA ARG A 62 5.22 -0.93 0.03
C ARG A 62 3.78 -0.44 0.22
N LEU A 63 3.57 0.82 0.58
CA LEU A 63 2.23 1.43 0.63
C LEU A 63 1.69 1.66 -0.78
N ASP A 64 2.54 2.07 -1.73
CA ASP A 64 2.15 2.14 -3.14
C ASP A 64 1.72 0.77 -3.65
N THR A 65 2.44 -0.29 -3.28
CA THR A 65 2.05 -1.69 -3.57
C THR A 65 0.69 -2.04 -2.98
N MET A 66 0.39 -1.61 -1.75
CA MET A 66 -0.92 -1.79 -1.13
C MET A 66 -2.04 -1.00 -1.84
N LEU A 67 -1.69 0.00 -2.66
CA LEU A 67 -2.57 0.84 -3.46
C LEU A 67 -2.40 0.55 -4.96
N ASN A 68 -2.40 -0.73 -5.33
CA ASN A 68 -2.31 -1.22 -6.71
C ASN A 68 -1.00 -0.83 -7.45
N GLY A 69 0.07 -0.59 -6.70
CA GLY A 69 1.39 -0.24 -7.21
C GLY A 69 1.57 1.21 -7.66
N LYS A 70 0.62 2.12 -7.36
CA LYS A 70 0.60 3.47 -7.94
C LYS A 70 0.59 4.62 -6.93
N GLY A 71 0.17 4.37 -5.69
CA GLY A 71 -0.02 5.40 -4.68
C GLY A 71 -1.44 5.98 -4.69
N TYR A 72 -1.59 7.29 -4.54
CA TYR A 72 -2.89 7.98 -4.47
C TYR A 72 -3.31 8.52 -5.83
N TYR A 73 -4.62 8.68 -6.07
CA TYR A 73 -5.06 9.47 -7.23
C TYR A 73 -4.64 10.94 -7.09
N LYS A 74 -4.21 11.56 -8.19
CA LYS A 74 -3.94 13.00 -8.22
C LYS A 74 -5.22 13.79 -7.94
N GLY A 75 -5.16 14.76 -7.04
CA GLY A 75 -6.31 15.55 -6.63
C GLY A 75 -7.24 14.84 -5.66
N SER A 76 -6.83 13.72 -5.05
CA SER A 76 -7.62 13.02 -4.04
C SER A 76 -7.36 13.53 -2.61
N SER A 77 -8.27 13.23 -1.69
CA SER A 77 -8.10 13.48 -0.26
C SER A 77 -7.73 12.20 0.49
N VAL A 78 -6.62 12.24 1.23
CA VAL A 78 -6.05 11.12 1.98
C VAL A 78 -6.05 11.46 3.47
N LEU A 79 -6.51 10.52 4.30
CA LEU A 79 -6.45 10.63 5.75
C LEU A 79 -5.55 9.55 6.33
N ALA A 80 -4.57 9.95 7.14
CA ALA A 80 -3.80 9.06 7.99
C ALA A 80 -4.23 9.25 9.45
N SER A 81 -4.94 8.27 10.01
CA SER A 81 -5.41 8.31 11.39
C SER A 81 -4.73 7.27 12.29
N GLY A 82 -4.81 7.48 13.59
CA GLY A 82 -4.15 6.63 14.57
C GLY A 82 -3.82 7.33 15.89
N THR A 83 -3.50 6.55 16.91
CA THR A 83 -3.17 7.07 18.25
C THR A 83 -1.88 7.90 18.26
N ALA A 84 -1.65 8.67 19.33
CA ALA A 84 -0.44 9.46 19.47
C ALA A 84 0.84 8.58 19.36
N GLY A 85 1.86 9.10 18.69
CA GLY A 85 3.15 8.40 18.53
C GLY A 85 3.18 7.25 17.53
N THR A 86 2.13 6.98 16.76
CA THR A 86 2.10 5.87 15.79
C THR A 86 2.86 6.14 14.49
N GLY A 87 3.26 7.38 14.19
CA GLY A 87 4.03 7.72 12.98
C GLY A 87 3.25 8.40 11.85
N LYS A 88 2.08 8.98 12.15
CA LYS A 88 1.25 9.72 11.16
C LYS A 88 2.01 10.87 10.49
N SER A 89 2.69 11.71 11.27
CA SER A 89 3.52 12.81 10.76
C SER A 89 4.68 12.30 9.92
N SER A 90 5.21 11.10 10.21
CA SER A 90 6.23 10.45 9.36
C SER A 90 5.66 10.05 8.00
N ILE A 91 4.42 9.56 7.93
CA ILE A 91 3.74 9.27 6.65
C ILE A 91 3.56 10.58 5.88
N ALA A 92 3.13 11.64 6.55
CA ALA A 92 2.90 12.93 5.96
C ALA A 92 4.19 13.57 5.41
N ALA A 93 5.28 13.48 6.16
CA ALA A 93 6.61 13.90 5.74
C ALA A 93 7.16 13.05 4.58
N SER A 94 6.95 11.73 4.59
CA SER A 94 7.39 10.85 3.49
C SER A 94 6.68 11.21 2.18
N PHE A 95 5.38 11.54 2.26
CA PHE A 95 4.62 12.03 1.12
C PHE A 95 5.12 13.39 0.61
N ALA A 96 5.42 14.32 1.53
CA ALA A 96 5.98 15.63 1.17
C ALA A 96 7.36 15.50 0.51
N ASP A 97 8.26 14.70 1.09
CA ASP A 97 9.59 14.41 0.56
C ASP A 97 9.50 13.82 -0.86
N ARG A 98 8.66 12.79 -1.03
CA ARG A 98 8.48 12.14 -2.33
C ARG A 98 7.90 13.08 -3.38
N THR A 99 6.94 13.91 -2.99
CA THR A 99 6.35 14.92 -3.88
C THR A 99 7.42 15.88 -4.39
N CYS A 100 8.27 16.38 -3.49
CA CYS A 100 9.35 17.30 -3.84
C CYS A 100 10.42 16.63 -4.70
N ARG A 101 10.74 15.37 -4.41
CA ARG A 101 11.68 14.54 -5.17
C ARG A 101 11.22 14.31 -6.62
N ASP A 102 9.92 14.26 -6.86
CA ASP A 102 9.31 14.19 -8.20
C ASP A 102 9.28 15.55 -8.92
N GLY A 103 9.90 16.60 -8.36
CA GLY A 103 9.90 17.94 -8.95
C GLY A 103 8.56 18.68 -8.79
N ARG A 104 7.71 18.24 -7.86
CA ARG A 104 6.40 18.87 -7.58
C ARG A 104 6.43 19.65 -6.28
N ARG A 105 5.73 20.78 -6.23
CA ARG A 105 5.69 21.63 -5.02
C ARG A 105 4.73 21.06 -3.97
N CYS A 106 5.16 21.08 -2.71
CA CYS A 106 4.37 20.64 -1.56
C CYS A 106 4.23 21.76 -0.53
N LEU A 107 3.02 21.98 -0.02
CA LEU A 107 2.73 22.92 1.06
C LEU A 107 2.37 22.14 2.32
N TYR A 108 3.08 22.37 3.42
CA TYR A 108 2.94 21.63 4.66
C TYR A 108 2.42 22.55 5.77
N PHE A 109 1.20 22.32 6.21
CA PHE A 109 0.60 23.00 7.35
C PHE A 109 0.81 22.18 8.63
N SER A 110 1.56 22.74 9.56
CA SER A 110 1.78 22.16 10.89
C SER A 110 0.98 22.93 11.94
N PHE A 111 0.07 22.24 12.61
CA PHE A 111 -0.75 22.78 13.70
C PHE A 111 -0.21 22.44 15.09
N GLU A 112 0.87 21.65 15.17
CA GLU A 112 1.42 21.15 16.44
C GLU A 112 2.89 21.53 16.63
N GLU A 113 3.73 21.21 15.65
CA GLU A 113 5.19 21.34 15.75
C GLU A 113 5.72 22.51 14.90
N SER A 114 6.84 23.12 15.30
CA SER A 114 7.50 24.13 14.46
C SER A 114 8.14 23.47 13.23
N PRO A 115 8.34 24.20 12.12
CA PRO A 115 8.99 23.65 10.92
C PRO A 115 10.37 23.04 11.21
N GLU A 116 11.18 23.70 12.04
CA GLU A 116 12.51 23.24 12.43
C GLU A 116 12.44 21.95 13.24
N GLN A 117 11.44 21.83 14.11
CA GLN A 117 11.23 20.62 14.89
C GLN A 117 10.81 19.45 13.99
N VAL A 118 9.89 19.67 13.05
CA VAL A 118 9.50 18.66 12.05
C VAL A 118 10.71 18.23 11.24
N MET A 119 11.49 19.17 10.69
CA MET A 119 12.69 18.86 9.91
C MET A 119 13.72 18.05 10.71
N ARG A 120 13.96 18.41 11.98
CA ARG A 120 14.87 17.66 12.87
C ARG A 120 14.38 16.24 13.11
N ASN A 121 13.09 16.08 13.46
CA ASN A 121 12.51 14.78 13.79
C ASN A 121 12.49 13.88 12.54
N MET A 122 12.16 14.43 11.37
CA MET A 122 12.16 13.68 10.11
C MET A 122 13.59 13.34 9.65
N GLY A 123 14.57 14.20 9.94
CA GLY A 123 15.99 13.90 9.72
C GLY A 123 16.47 12.66 10.49
N SER A 124 15.95 12.40 11.70
CA SER A 124 16.30 11.18 12.47
C SER A 124 15.78 9.88 11.86
N ILE A 125 14.83 9.94 10.92
CA ILE A 125 14.35 8.80 10.16
C ILE A 125 14.81 8.86 8.70
N GLY A 126 15.87 9.60 8.38
CA GLY A 126 16.47 9.64 7.04
C GLY A 126 15.74 10.51 6.01
N LEU A 127 14.81 11.36 6.43
CA LEU A 127 14.12 12.32 5.55
C LEU A 127 14.71 13.72 5.72
N ASP A 128 15.57 14.13 4.79
CA ASP A 128 16.04 15.52 4.73
C ASP A 128 15.00 16.39 4.03
N LEU A 129 14.14 17.04 4.81
CA LEU A 129 13.16 18.00 4.32
C LEU A 129 13.77 19.39 4.09
N MET A 130 14.92 19.68 4.69
CA MET A 130 15.52 21.02 4.65
C MET A 130 16.01 21.37 3.23
N GLN A 131 16.52 20.39 2.49
CA GLN A 131 16.86 20.57 1.06
C GLN A 131 15.66 21.04 0.21
N TRP A 132 14.45 20.57 0.50
CA TRP A 132 13.25 20.95 -0.24
C TRP A 132 12.76 22.35 0.10
N VAL A 133 12.95 22.74 1.37
CA VAL A 133 12.67 24.13 1.79
C VAL A 133 13.66 25.09 1.13
N ARG A 134 14.95 24.76 1.12
CA ARG A 134 15.99 25.60 0.50
C ARG A 134 15.82 25.74 -1.02
N SER A 135 15.34 24.70 -1.69
CA SER A 135 15.04 24.73 -3.13
C SER A 135 13.70 25.40 -3.46
N GLY A 136 12.90 25.79 -2.46
CA GLY A 136 11.57 26.38 -2.65
C GLY A 136 10.49 25.39 -3.09
N MET A 137 10.79 24.08 -3.07
CA MET A 137 9.87 23.01 -3.44
C MET A 137 8.89 22.67 -2.31
N LEU A 138 9.36 22.80 -1.06
CA LEU A 138 8.56 22.59 0.14
C LEU A 138 8.40 23.92 0.87
N ARG A 139 7.15 24.29 1.18
CA ARG A 139 6.86 25.42 2.06
C ARG A 139 6.18 24.92 3.32
N PHE A 140 6.72 25.26 4.48
CA PHE A 140 6.03 25.06 5.75
C PHE A 140 5.24 26.30 6.13
N GLU A 141 4.04 26.10 6.66
CA GLU A 141 3.27 27.08 7.39
C GLU A 141 2.95 26.49 8.76
N ALA A 142 3.45 27.11 9.83
CA ALA A 142 3.17 26.69 11.19
C ALA A 142 2.34 27.76 11.89
N ALA A 143 1.11 27.41 12.26
CA ALA A 143 0.21 28.28 12.98
C ALA A 143 -0.52 27.46 14.03
N ARG A 144 -0.56 27.94 15.29
CA ARG A 144 -1.41 27.28 16.29
C ARG A 144 -2.87 27.53 15.96
N PRO A 145 -3.75 26.52 16.05
CA PRO A 145 -5.18 26.70 15.77
C PRO A 145 -5.82 27.82 16.58
N THR A 146 -5.42 28.01 17.83
CA THR A 146 -5.99 29.03 18.75
C THR A 146 -5.75 30.47 18.33
N VAL A 147 -4.81 30.74 17.41
CA VAL A 147 -4.49 32.11 16.96
C VAL A 147 -5.60 32.68 16.09
N HIS A 148 -6.35 31.83 15.38
CA HIS A 148 -7.37 32.26 14.43
C HIS A 148 -8.63 31.39 14.51
N GLY A 149 -9.78 31.95 14.15
CA GLY A 149 -10.98 31.14 13.93
C GLY A 149 -10.84 30.17 12.75
N LEU A 150 -11.64 29.10 12.73
CA LEU A 150 -11.64 28.10 11.66
C LEU A 150 -11.76 28.74 10.26
N GLU A 151 -12.59 29.77 10.12
CA GLU A 151 -12.77 30.49 8.86
C GLU A 151 -11.52 31.28 8.44
N ASN A 152 -10.80 31.89 9.39
CA ASN A 152 -9.56 32.61 9.10
C ASN A 152 -8.44 31.63 8.68
N HIS A 153 -8.36 30.45 9.31
CA HIS A 153 -7.46 29.38 8.85
C HIS A 153 -7.77 28.95 7.44
N LEU A 154 -9.06 28.81 7.09
CA LEU A 154 -9.48 28.49 5.72
C LEU A 154 -9.06 29.59 4.73
N VAL A 155 -9.31 30.87 5.04
CA VAL A 155 -8.86 32.00 4.18
C VAL A 155 -7.36 31.96 3.96
N ASN A 156 -6.58 31.80 5.04
CA ASN A 156 -5.13 31.83 4.97
C ASN A 156 -4.59 30.65 4.13
N LEU A 157 -5.17 29.45 4.31
CA LEU A 157 -4.83 28.27 3.52
C LEU A 157 -5.12 28.51 2.03
N HIS A 158 -6.29 29.05 1.69
CA HIS A 158 -6.61 29.43 0.31
C HIS A 158 -5.60 30.42 -0.27
N LYS A 159 -5.23 31.46 0.49
CA LYS A 159 -4.25 32.47 0.08
C LYS A 159 -2.89 31.84 -0.19
N LEU A 160 -2.40 31.02 0.73
CA LEU A 160 -1.10 30.34 0.60
C LEU A 160 -1.08 29.36 -0.56
N VAL A 161 -2.14 28.58 -0.78
CA VAL A 161 -2.27 27.69 -1.95
C VAL A 161 -2.28 28.50 -3.25
N ASN A 162 -2.96 29.65 -3.30
CA ASN A 162 -2.97 30.51 -4.47
C ASN A 162 -1.58 31.10 -4.78
N GLN A 163 -0.86 31.54 -3.75
CA GLN A 163 0.46 32.14 -3.89
C GLN A 163 1.54 31.12 -4.25
N PHE A 164 1.52 29.96 -3.59
CA PHE A 164 2.56 28.94 -3.74
C PHE A 164 2.28 27.96 -4.90
N ASN A 165 1.00 27.80 -5.28
CA ASN A 165 0.55 26.88 -6.33
C ASN A 165 1.15 25.45 -6.21
N PRO A 166 0.90 24.75 -5.08
CA PRO A 166 1.40 23.40 -4.86
C PRO A 166 0.62 22.33 -5.65
N GLU A 167 1.24 21.18 -5.87
CA GLU A 167 0.55 19.97 -6.34
C GLU A 167 0.12 19.05 -5.19
N ALA A 168 0.72 19.21 -4.00
CA ALA A 168 0.30 18.52 -2.79
C ALA A 168 0.20 19.45 -1.58
N VAL A 169 -0.78 19.17 -0.72
CA VAL A 169 -0.96 19.87 0.57
C VAL A 169 -0.98 18.84 1.69
N VAL A 170 -0.19 19.08 2.73
CA VAL A 170 -0.20 18.29 3.96
C VAL A 170 -0.77 19.11 5.09
N ILE A 171 -1.62 18.51 5.92
CA ILE A 171 -2.21 19.14 7.11
C ILE A 171 -2.04 18.21 8.32
N ASP A 172 -1.23 18.66 9.28
CA ASP A 172 -0.75 17.81 10.37
C ASP A 172 -0.82 18.50 11.75
N PRO A 173 -1.69 18.05 12.68
CA PRO A 173 -2.90 17.26 12.50
C PRO A 173 -4.18 18.10 12.44
N VAL A 174 -5.19 17.61 11.71
CA VAL A 174 -6.52 18.26 11.65
C VAL A 174 -7.26 18.23 12.98
N THR A 175 -6.92 17.30 13.86
CA THR A 175 -7.54 17.18 15.18
C THR A 175 -7.25 18.37 16.06
N ASN A 176 -6.17 19.13 15.84
CA ASN A 176 -5.91 20.32 16.65
C ASN A 176 -6.91 21.46 16.35
N LEU A 177 -7.70 21.35 15.28
CA LEU A 177 -8.80 22.27 14.99
C LEU A 177 -10.00 22.08 15.94
N THR A 178 -10.12 20.93 16.64
CA THR A 178 -11.20 20.68 17.62
C THR A 178 -11.16 21.59 18.83
N GLY A 179 -9.98 22.17 19.15
CA GLY A 179 -9.87 23.17 20.22
C GLY A 179 -10.48 24.52 19.87
N VAL A 180 -10.89 24.76 18.61
CA VAL A 180 -11.29 26.08 18.09
C VAL A 180 -12.76 26.13 17.68
N GLY A 181 -13.37 24.99 17.34
CA GLY A 181 -14.78 24.94 16.96
C GLY A 181 -15.36 23.53 17.05
N ASP A 182 -16.67 23.44 16.87
CA ASP A 182 -17.39 22.18 17.02
C ASP A 182 -17.14 21.25 15.82
N TYR A 183 -17.36 19.95 16.03
CA TYR A 183 -17.14 18.93 15.01
C TYR A 183 -17.88 19.21 13.69
N ALA A 184 -19.09 19.77 13.76
CA ALA A 184 -19.88 20.15 12.59
C ALA A 184 -19.24 21.31 11.80
N GLU A 185 -18.66 22.29 12.50
CA GLU A 185 -17.97 23.43 11.89
C GLU A 185 -16.68 22.98 11.22
N ILE A 186 -15.91 22.11 11.88
CA ILE A 186 -14.68 21.52 11.33
C ILE A 186 -14.99 20.69 10.09
N ARG A 187 -16.02 19.85 10.16
CA ARG A 187 -16.47 19.06 9.00
C ARG A 187 -16.85 19.97 7.83
N THR A 188 -17.53 21.08 8.10
CA THR A 188 -17.92 22.07 7.07
C THR A 188 -16.68 22.75 6.47
N MET A 189 -15.74 23.17 7.31
CA MET A 189 -14.47 23.79 6.88
C MET A 189 -13.64 22.81 6.03
N LEU A 190 -13.46 21.57 6.50
CA LEU A 190 -12.74 20.54 5.77
C LEU A 190 -13.42 20.19 4.44
N THR A 191 -14.76 20.14 4.39
CA THR A 191 -15.48 19.92 3.13
C THR A 191 -15.16 21.01 2.12
N ARG A 192 -15.25 22.29 2.52
CA ARG A 192 -14.93 23.44 1.65
C ARG A 192 -13.48 23.40 1.18
N LEU A 193 -12.56 23.06 2.09
CA LEU A 193 -11.14 22.96 1.80
C LEU A 193 -10.85 21.82 0.80
N ILE A 194 -11.39 20.63 1.05
CA ILE A 194 -11.23 19.47 0.15
C ILE A 194 -11.79 19.81 -1.23
N ASP A 195 -12.99 20.41 -1.30
CA ASP A 195 -13.58 20.82 -2.58
C ASP A 195 -12.70 21.83 -3.32
N PHE A 196 -12.11 22.79 -2.61
CA PHE A 196 -11.18 23.76 -3.20
C PHE A 196 -9.92 23.09 -3.77
N LEU A 197 -9.30 22.17 -3.02
CA LEU A 197 -8.10 21.46 -3.46
C LEU A 197 -8.39 20.50 -4.62
N LYS A 198 -9.53 19.78 -4.57
CA LYS A 198 -10.00 18.90 -5.65
C LYS A 198 -10.23 19.65 -6.96
N ASN A 199 -10.89 20.80 -6.90
CA ASN A 199 -11.10 21.66 -8.07
C ASN A 199 -9.79 22.08 -8.75
N ARG A 200 -8.69 22.12 -8.01
CA ARG A 200 -7.34 22.47 -8.51
C ARG A 200 -6.44 21.28 -8.79
N GLN A 201 -6.95 20.05 -8.66
CA GLN A 201 -6.16 18.81 -8.82
C GLN A 201 -4.97 18.72 -7.86
N ILE A 202 -5.12 19.28 -6.66
CA ILE A 202 -4.11 19.24 -5.60
C ILE A 202 -4.39 18.04 -4.70
N THR A 203 -3.43 17.14 -4.54
CA THR A 203 -3.58 15.99 -3.63
C THR A 203 -3.38 16.45 -2.19
N SER A 204 -4.34 16.14 -1.32
CA SER A 204 -4.30 16.57 0.07
C SER A 204 -4.15 15.40 1.02
N LEU A 205 -3.20 15.47 1.95
CA LEU A 205 -3.00 14.48 3.01
C LEU A 205 -3.22 15.12 4.38
N PHE A 206 -4.15 14.55 5.14
CA PHE A 206 -4.54 15.00 6.46
C PHE A 206 -4.12 13.96 7.49
N THR A 207 -3.62 14.38 8.64
CA THR A 207 -3.40 13.47 9.78
C THR A 207 -4.42 13.72 10.88
N SER A 208 -4.88 12.66 11.54
CA SER A 208 -5.86 12.74 12.63
C SER A 208 -5.40 11.90 13.82
N LEU A 209 -5.41 12.49 15.02
CA LEU A 209 -5.19 11.73 16.25
C LEU A 209 -6.47 11.03 16.69
N SER A 210 -6.39 9.72 16.89
CA SER A 210 -7.44 8.94 17.56
C SER A 210 -7.15 8.86 19.05
N GLU A 211 -8.17 9.00 19.90
CA GLU A 211 -8.05 8.64 21.31
C GLU A 211 -7.87 7.12 21.46
N ALA A 212 -7.09 6.71 22.46
CA ALA A 212 -6.87 5.30 22.77
C ALA A 212 -7.99 4.78 23.71
N GLY A 213 -8.66 3.69 23.35
CA GLY A 213 -9.47 2.90 24.29
C GLY A 213 -10.99 2.96 24.18
N THR A 214 -11.58 3.73 23.27
CA THR A 214 -13.03 3.70 22.96
C THR A 214 -13.25 3.39 21.49
N ALA A 215 -14.44 2.89 21.12
CA ALA A 215 -14.82 2.45 19.78
C ALA A 215 -14.30 3.42 18.68
N GLN A 216 -13.12 3.08 18.17
CA GLN A 216 -12.16 3.98 17.53
C GLN A 216 -12.63 4.51 16.17
N GLU A 217 -13.77 4.02 15.71
CA GLU A 217 -14.37 4.33 14.43
C GLU A 217 -15.35 5.50 14.54
N GLN A 218 -16.06 5.71 15.65
CA GLN A 218 -17.20 6.65 15.66
C GLN A 218 -16.80 8.14 15.60
N SER A 219 -15.74 8.56 16.28
CA SER A 219 -15.26 9.97 16.24
C SER A 219 -14.55 10.31 14.93
N GLU A 220 -13.94 9.31 14.27
CA GLU A 220 -13.27 9.47 12.98
C GLU A 220 -14.19 9.27 11.77
N VAL A 221 -15.36 8.63 11.94
CA VAL A 221 -16.34 8.37 10.86
C VAL A 221 -16.78 9.64 10.15
N GLY A 222 -16.98 10.76 10.86
CA GLY A 222 -17.44 12.00 10.25
C GLY A 222 -16.40 12.66 9.33
N ILE A 223 -15.13 12.75 9.76
CA ILE A 223 -14.03 13.30 8.94
C ILE A 223 -13.64 12.29 7.86
N SER A 224 -13.51 11.01 8.20
CA SER A 224 -13.15 9.98 7.23
C SER A 224 -14.16 9.91 6.10
N SER A 225 -15.47 10.14 6.32
CA SER A 225 -16.49 10.15 5.25
C SER A 225 -16.20 11.11 4.09
N LEU A 226 -15.46 12.20 4.36
CA LEU A 226 -15.06 13.21 3.38
C LEU A 226 -13.83 12.80 2.53
N MET A 227 -13.11 11.77 2.98
CA MET A 227 -11.81 11.37 2.44
C MET A 227 -11.97 10.28 1.39
N ASP A 228 -11.17 10.34 0.33
CA ASP A 228 -11.15 9.31 -0.72
C ASP A 228 -10.38 8.08 -0.27
N THR A 229 -9.23 8.28 0.36
CA THR A 229 -8.37 7.23 0.89
C THR A 229 -8.20 7.40 2.40
N TRP A 230 -8.28 6.29 3.16
CA TRP A 230 -8.10 6.27 4.61
C TRP A 230 -7.10 5.21 5.01
N LEU A 231 -6.01 5.66 5.62
CA LEU A 231 -4.95 4.87 6.21
C LEU A 231 -5.11 4.91 7.73
N LEU A 232 -5.01 3.75 8.36
CA LEU A 232 -5.10 3.63 9.81
C LEU A 232 -3.83 3.00 10.35
N VAL A 233 -3.21 3.70 11.30
CA VAL A 233 -2.00 3.26 12.00
C VAL A 233 -2.33 3.00 13.46
N ARG A 234 -2.20 1.76 13.91
CA ARG A 234 -2.50 1.36 15.29
C ARG A 234 -1.26 0.81 15.97
N ALA A 235 -1.12 1.13 17.25
CA ALA A 235 -0.20 0.42 18.12
C ALA A 235 -0.87 -0.89 18.56
N VAL A 236 -0.15 -2.00 18.43
CA VAL A 236 -0.56 -3.33 18.89
C VAL A 236 0.49 -3.82 19.86
N GLU A 237 0.03 -4.28 21.02
CA GLU A 237 0.88 -4.91 22.01
C GLU A 237 0.90 -6.41 21.76
N SER A 238 2.08 -6.95 21.50
CA SER A 238 2.29 -8.38 21.26
C SER A 238 3.63 -8.78 21.85
N ALA A 239 3.68 -9.93 22.53
CA ALA A 239 4.91 -10.45 23.14
C ALA A 239 5.69 -9.44 24.02
N ASN A 240 4.96 -8.60 24.77
CA ASN A 240 5.52 -7.53 25.62
C ASN A 240 6.25 -6.41 24.84
N GLU A 241 6.04 -6.33 23.52
CA GLU A 241 6.50 -5.25 22.65
C GLU A 241 5.31 -4.43 22.15
N ARG A 242 5.54 -3.13 21.97
CA ARG A 242 4.56 -2.22 21.39
C ARG A 242 4.91 -1.96 19.93
N ASN A 243 4.35 -2.79 19.06
CA ASN A 243 4.54 -2.69 17.62
C ASN A 243 3.47 -1.82 16.98
N ARG A 244 3.71 -1.39 15.75
CA ARG A 244 2.78 -0.55 14.98
C ARG A 244 2.35 -1.32 13.76
N ILE A 245 1.08 -1.23 13.42
CA ILE A 245 0.53 -1.79 12.19
C ILE A 245 -0.12 -0.69 11.37
N LEU A 246 -0.01 -0.81 10.05
CA LEU A 246 -0.66 0.04 9.07
C LEU A 246 -1.55 -0.82 8.18
N TYR A 247 -2.75 -0.34 7.90
CA TYR A 247 -3.62 -0.92 6.88
C TYR A 247 -4.48 0.14 6.20
N VAL A 248 -4.88 -0.16 4.96
CA VAL A 248 -5.72 0.72 4.15
C VAL A 248 -7.18 0.34 4.44
N LEU A 249 -7.93 1.24 5.09
CA LEU A 249 -9.35 1.03 5.39
C LEU A 249 -10.24 1.22 4.16
N LYS A 250 -9.87 2.17 3.31
CA LYS A 250 -10.54 2.43 2.05
C LYS A 250 -9.63 3.18 1.08
N SER A 251 -9.87 2.96 -0.20
CA SER A 251 -9.39 3.81 -1.28
C SER A 251 -10.44 3.85 -2.38
N ARG A 252 -11.15 4.97 -2.52
CA ARG A 252 -12.25 5.10 -3.49
C ARG A 252 -11.71 5.07 -4.92
N GLY A 253 -12.31 4.24 -5.76
CA GLY A 253 -11.91 4.10 -7.16
C GLY A 253 -10.62 3.32 -7.40
N MET A 254 -10.06 2.66 -6.37
CA MET A 254 -8.87 1.81 -6.47
C MET A 254 -9.05 0.50 -5.69
N ALA A 255 -8.55 -0.59 -6.26
CA ALA A 255 -8.28 -1.79 -5.48
C ALA A 255 -7.19 -1.47 -4.45
N HIS A 256 -7.34 -1.95 -3.22
CA HIS A 256 -6.36 -1.81 -2.16
C HIS A 256 -6.23 -3.11 -1.38
N SER A 257 -5.07 -3.28 -0.75
CA SER A 257 -4.80 -4.46 0.08
C SER A 257 -5.68 -4.48 1.32
N ASN A 258 -6.22 -5.66 1.64
CA ASN A 258 -6.91 -5.94 2.91
C ASN A 258 -5.96 -6.45 4.00
N GLN A 259 -4.64 -6.52 3.72
CA GLN A 259 -3.65 -7.03 4.64
C GLN A 259 -3.14 -5.95 5.59
N MET A 260 -2.87 -6.33 6.83
CA MET A 260 -2.14 -5.49 7.79
C MET A 260 -0.64 -5.64 7.55
N ARG A 261 0.09 -4.52 7.64
CA ARG A 261 1.55 -4.49 7.54
C ARG A 261 2.17 -3.93 8.82
N GLU A 262 3.28 -4.50 9.25
CA GLU A 262 4.05 -3.97 10.37
C GLU A 262 4.75 -2.67 9.94
N PHE A 263 4.56 -1.61 10.71
CA PHE A 263 5.05 -0.27 10.43
C PHE A 263 6.33 0.00 11.23
N LEU A 264 7.47 0.09 10.54
CA LEU A 264 8.76 0.36 11.14
C LEU A 264 9.28 1.73 10.72
N LEU A 265 9.69 2.53 11.72
CA LEU A 265 10.50 3.72 11.50
C LEU A 265 11.97 3.30 11.55
N THR A 266 12.71 3.60 10.49
CA THR A 266 14.14 3.30 10.39
C THR A 266 14.91 4.58 10.08
N ASP A 267 16.23 4.53 10.21
CA ASP A 267 17.13 5.65 9.85
C ASP A 267 17.12 5.95 8.33
N ASN A 268 16.45 5.13 7.52
CA ASN A 268 16.33 5.26 6.06
C ASN A 268 14.85 5.39 5.63
N GLY A 269 13.99 5.90 6.49
CA GLY A 269 12.58 6.13 6.23
C GLY A 269 11.66 5.03 6.79
N ILE A 270 10.44 5.00 6.26
CA ILE A 270 9.40 4.07 6.68
C ILE A 270 9.55 2.75 5.93
N ARG A 271 9.53 1.63 6.65
CA ARG A 271 9.44 0.29 6.07
C ARG A 271 8.16 -0.39 6.52
N LEU A 272 7.45 -1.00 5.58
CA LEU A 272 6.29 -1.85 5.88
C LEU A 272 6.67 -3.32 5.65
N LEU A 273 6.50 -4.14 6.68
CA LEU A 273 6.79 -5.57 6.61
C LEU A 273 5.51 -6.40 6.60
N ASP A 274 5.65 -7.63 6.12
CA ASP A 274 4.55 -8.60 6.14
C ASP A 274 4.33 -9.10 7.57
N VAL A 275 3.08 -9.43 7.89
CA VAL A 275 2.66 -9.78 9.24
C VAL A 275 2.11 -11.19 9.21
N TYR A 276 2.45 -11.99 10.22
CA TYR A 276 1.95 -13.34 10.34
C TYR A 276 0.64 -13.34 11.11
N VAL A 277 -0.37 -13.99 10.54
CA VAL A 277 -1.68 -14.17 11.19
C VAL A 277 -1.65 -15.53 11.88
N GLY A 278 -1.49 -15.54 13.20
CA GLY A 278 -1.64 -16.73 14.04
C GLY A 278 -3.12 -17.00 14.36
N PRO A 279 -3.44 -18.09 15.10
CA PRO A 279 -4.81 -18.40 15.51
C PRO A 279 -5.36 -17.33 16.47
N GLY A 280 -5.97 -16.29 15.87
CA GLY A 280 -6.64 -15.19 16.58
C GLY A 280 -5.75 -13.99 16.95
N THR A 281 -4.44 -14.01 16.67
CA THR A 281 -3.52 -12.92 17.02
C THR A 281 -2.60 -12.54 15.86
N VAL A 282 -2.32 -11.23 15.77
CA VAL A 282 -1.43 -10.65 14.78
C VAL A 282 -0.01 -10.68 15.34
N LEU A 283 0.88 -11.49 14.75
CA LEU A 283 2.26 -11.64 15.21
C LEU A 283 3.13 -10.55 14.59
N THR A 284 3.73 -9.71 15.42
CA THR A 284 4.60 -8.58 15.04
C THR A 284 5.90 -8.63 15.83
N GLY A 285 6.93 -7.89 15.43
CA GLY A 285 8.20 -7.77 16.15
C GLY A 285 8.92 -9.10 16.35
N SER A 286 9.36 -9.37 17.59
CA SER A 286 10.05 -10.62 17.94
C SER A 286 9.22 -11.87 17.71
N ALA A 287 7.89 -11.80 17.88
CA ALA A 287 6.99 -12.92 17.61
C ALA A 287 6.95 -13.28 16.12
N ARG A 288 7.04 -12.28 15.23
CA ARG A 288 7.18 -12.51 13.78
C ARG A 288 8.51 -13.20 13.47
N LEU A 289 9.62 -12.70 14.02
CA LEU A 289 10.95 -13.27 13.78
C LEU A 289 11.06 -14.73 14.25
N ALA A 290 10.45 -15.05 15.40
CA ALA A 290 10.40 -16.43 15.91
C ALA A 290 9.61 -17.36 14.99
N GLN A 291 8.50 -16.87 14.42
CA GLN A 291 7.71 -17.66 13.45
C GLN A 291 8.46 -17.83 12.12
N GLU A 292 9.08 -16.76 11.60
CA GLU A 292 9.92 -16.82 10.39
C GLU A 292 11.06 -17.82 10.53
N SER A 293 11.70 -17.90 11.70
CA SER A 293 12.75 -18.89 11.97
C SER A 293 12.21 -20.32 11.92
N LYS A 294 11.06 -20.57 12.58
CA LYS A 294 10.42 -21.89 12.57
C LYS A 294 9.99 -22.32 11.18
N ASP A 295 9.45 -21.41 10.39
CA ASP A 295 9.00 -21.70 9.03
C ASP A 295 10.21 -22.01 8.12
N ARG A 296 11.30 -21.25 8.23
CA ARG A 296 12.56 -21.54 7.53
C ARG A 296 13.14 -22.90 7.91
N GLU A 297 13.13 -23.23 9.20
CA GLU A 297 13.58 -24.54 9.69
C GLU A 297 12.70 -25.68 9.13
N ALA A 298 11.38 -25.47 9.08
CA ALA A 298 10.44 -26.43 8.51
C ALA A 298 10.61 -26.61 6.99
N GLU A 299 10.81 -25.52 6.25
CA GLU A 299 11.11 -25.55 4.82
C GLU A 299 12.42 -26.29 4.52
N LEU A 300 13.47 -26.02 5.30
CA LEU A 300 14.75 -26.74 5.21
C LEU A 300 14.56 -28.23 5.50
N ALA A 301 13.78 -28.59 6.53
CA ALA A 301 13.49 -29.98 6.84
C ALA A 301 12.70 -30.68 5.72
N GLN A 302 11.69 -30.01 5.15
CA GLN A 302 10.92 -30.55 4.02
C GLN A 302 11.79 -30.74 2.77
N ALA A 303 12.65 -29.76 2.45
CA ALA A 303 13.59 -29.87 1.34
C ALA A 303 14.58 -31.03 1.53
N GLN A 304 15.05 -31.27 2.76
CA GLN A 304 15.89 -32.42 3.09
C GLN A 304 15.15 -33.75 2.95
N VAL A 305 13.89 -33.84 3.38
CA VAL A 305 13.06 -35.04 3.21
C VAL A 305 12.81 -35.31 1.72
N ALA A 306 12.46 -34.29 0.95
CA ALA A 306 12.27 -34.39 -0.50
C ALA A 306 13.56 -34.87 -1.20
N GLY A 307 14.72 -34.28 -0.88
CA GLY A 307 16.01 -34.70 -1.44
C GLY A 307 16.44 -36.11 -1.03
N ARG A 308 16.10 -36.59 0.18
CA ARG A 308 16.31 -38.00 0.55
C ARG A 308 15.43 -38.93 -0.28
N ARG A 309 14.15 -38.58 -0.45
CA ARG A 309 13.20 -39.37 -1.23
C ARG A 309 13.58 -39.45 -2.71
N GLU A 310 14.08 -38.35 -3.27
CA GLU A 310 14.59 -38.30 -4.64
C GLU A 310 15.75 -39.27 -4.84
N ARG A 311 16.74 -39.28 -3.94
CA ARG A 311 17.87 -40.23 -4.00
C ARG A 311 17.45 -41.68 -3.85
N GLU A 312 16.47 -41.98 -2.99
CA GLU A 312 15.91 -43.33 -2.86
C GLU A 312 15.27 -43.78 -4.18
N LEU A 313 14.48 -42.91 -4.80
CA LEU A 313 13.82 -43.19 -6.09
C LEU A 313 14.84 -43.34 -7.22
N GLU A 314 15.91 -42.55 -7.25
CA GLU A 314 17.01 -42.71 -8.21
C GLU A 314 17.73 -44.06 -8.04
N GLN A 315 17.98 -44.49 -6.80
CA GLN A 315 18.57 -45.80 -6.52
C GLN A 315 17.65 -46.94 -6.93
N GLU A 316 16.35 -46.83 -6.64
CA GLU A 316 15.33 -47.81 -7.03
C GLU A 316 15.19 -47.89 -8.56
N GLN A 317 15.19 -46.75 -9.24
CA GLN A 317 15.18 -46.66 -10.70
C GLN A 317 16.42 -47.33 -11.31
N ALA A 318 17.62 -47.04 -10.77
CA ALA A 318 18.87 -47.65 -11.23
C ALA A 318 18.86 -49.19 -11.03
N ALA A 319 18.34 -49.66 -9.90
CA ALA A 319 18.19 -51.09 -9.62
C ALA A 319 17.22 -51.76 -10.61
N LEU A 320 16.06 -51.14 -10.87
CA LEU A 320 15.09 -51.64 -11.86
C LEU A 320 15.66 -51.65 -13.28
N GLN A 321 16.43 -50.63 -13.66
CA GLN A 321 17.12 -50.58 -14.96
C GLN A 321 18.14 -51.73 -15.10
N SER A 322 18.90 -52.01 -14.04
CA SER A 322 19.83 -53.14 -14.02
C SER A 322 19.11 -54.48 -14.18
N GLN A 323 17.96 -54.66 -13.52
CA GLN A 323 17.12 -55.85 -13.69
C GLN A 323 16.56 -55.98 -15.12
N LEU A 324 16.11 -54.88 -15.72
CA LEU A 324 15.64 -54.87 -17.12
C LEU A 324 16.73 -55.31 -18.09
N CYS A 325 17.96 -54.81 -17.91
CA CYS A 325 19.11 -55.23 -18.73
C CYS A 325 19.36 -56.74 -18.58
N ALA A 326 19.36 -57.26 -17.35
CA ALA A 326 19.55 -58.69 -17.09
C ALA A 326 18.42 -59.57 -17.70
N ILE A 327 17.18 -59.10 -17.67
CA ILE A 327 16.05 -59.80 -18.31
C ILE A 327 16.19 -59.76 -19.85
N GLN A 328 16.60 -58.63 -20.41
CA GLN A 328 16.85 -58.50 -21.85
C GLN A 328 17.97 -59.43 -22.32
N ASP A 329 19.06 -59.55 -21.56
CA ASP A 329 20.16 -60.47 -21.86
C ASP A 329 19.70 -61.93 -21.83
N LYS A 330 18.88 -62.31 -20.84
CA LYS A 330 18.27 -63.65 -20.79
C LYS A 330 17.35 -63.92 -21.98
N LEU A 331 16.51 -62.95 -22.36
CA LEU A 331 15.65 -63.07 -23.54
C LEU A 331 16.46 -63.23 -24.82
N LYS A 332 17.57 -62.51 -24.94
CA LYS A 332 18.48 -62.64 -26.07
C LYS A 332 19.08 -64.04 -26.14
N GLY A 333 19.57 -64.57 -25.01
CA GLY A 333 20.06 -65.96 -24.93
C GLY A 333 19.01 -67.00 -25.33
N ILE A 334 17.77 -66.89 -24.82
CA ILE A 334 16.66 -67.78 -25.21
C ILE A 334 16.35 -67.67 -26.71
N SER A 335 16.41 -66.46 -27.29
CA SER A 335 16.16 -66.27 -28.71
C SER A 335 17.26 -66.89 -29.59
N GLU A 336 18.52 -66.82 -29.16
CA GLU A 336 19.65 -67.47 -29.81
C GLU A 336 19.51 -69.01 -29.76
N GLU A 337 19.18 -69.57 -28.60
CA GLU A 337 18.88 -71.01 -28.46
C GLU A 337 17.72 -71.44 -29.36
N LEU A 338 16.59 -70.72 -29.36
CA LEU A 338 15.45 -71.00 -30.24
C LEU A 338 15.84 -70.96 -31.73
N SER A 339 16.74 -70.04 -32.12
CA SER A 339 17.23 -69.97 -33.50
C SER A 339 18.06 -71.21 -33.87
N THR A 340 18.92 -71.69 -32.96
CA THR A 340 19.71 -72.91 -33.19
C THR A 340 18.86 -74.16 -33.28
N VAL A 341 17.85 -74.30 -32.41
CA VAL A 341 16.90 -75.43 -32.44
C VAL A 341 16.10 -75.43 -33.75
N ARG A 342 15.64 -74.25 -34.22
CA ARG A 342 14.94 -74.15 -35.51
C ARG A 342 15.81 -74.55 -36.70
N VAL A 343 17.09 -74.17 -36.70
CA VAL A 343 18.03 -74.58 -37.76
C VAL A 343 18.27 -76.10 -37.71
N GLN A 344 18.45 -76.68 -36.52
CA GLN A 344 18.61 -78.13 -36.36
C GLN A 344 17.36 -78.92 -36.80
N GLU A 345 16.16 -78.44 -36.49
CA GLU A 345 14.91 -79.06 -36.98
C GLU A 345 14.78 -78.95 -38.51
N ALA A 346 15.14 -77.80 -39.09
CA ALA A 346 15.13 -77.62 -40.55
C ALA A 346 16.13 -78.57 -41.24
N ASP A 347 17.33 -78.73 -40.69
CA ASP A 347 18.35 -79.66 -41.18
C ASP A 347 17.88 -81.12 -41.05
N ARG A 348 17.24 -81.47 -39.93
CA ARG A 348 16.67 -82.81 -39.71
C ARG A 348 15.52 -83.12 -40.67
N LEU A 349 14.65 -82.15 -40.94
CA LEU A 349 13.57 -82.29 -41.92
C LEU A 349 14.13 -82.42 -43.34
N SER A 350 15.20 -81.68 -43.68
CA SER A 350 15.84 -81.75 -44.99
C SER A 350 16.51 -83.11 -45.25
N THR A 351 17.23 -83.65 -44.26
CA THR A 351 17.86 -84.98 -44.31
C THR A 351 16.82 -86.09 -44.41
N THR A 352 15.74 -86.02 -43.61
CA THR A 352 14.63 -86.98 -43.68
C THR A 352 13.91 -86.92 -45.04
N SER A 353 13.75 -85.72 -45.64
CA SER A 353 13.18 -85.56 -46.99
C SER A 353 14.12 -86.10 -48.08
N GLY A 354 15.43 -85.93 -47.92
CA GLY A 354 16.47 -86.45 -48.81
C GLY A 354 16.54 -87.97 -48.78
N GLU A 355 16.42 -88.57 -47.59
CA GLU A 355 16.34 -90.03 -47.41
C GLU A 355 15.03 -90.60 -47.97
N ARG A 356 13.88 -89.92 -47.79
CA ARG A 356 12.62 -90.30 -48.44
C ARG A 356 12.70 -90.21 -49.97
N ARG A 357 13.39 -89.20 -50.53
CA ARG A 357 13.64 -89.11 -51.98
C ARG A 357 14.55 -90.21 -52.49
N LYS A 358 15.62 -90.56 -51.77
CA LYS A 358 16.49 -91.70 -52.11
C LYS A 358 15.75 -93.04 -52.04
N MET A 359 14.92 -93.25 -51.02
CA MET A 359 14.07 -94.45 -50.88
C MET A 359 12.98 -94.54 -51.97
N SER A 360 12.44 -93.39 -52.43
CA SER A 360 11.50 -93.35 -53.56
C SER A 360 12.16 -93.64 -54.91
N ALA A 361 13.44 -93.30 -55.10
CA ALA A 361 14.18 -93.58 -56.33
C ALA A 361 14.53 -95.07 -56.47
N LEU A 362 14.77 -95.77 -55.35
CA LEU A 362 15.03 -97.21 -55.31
C LEU A 362 13.78 -98.08 -55.54
N ARG A 363 12.55 -97.52 -55.48
CA ARG A 363 11.29 -98.24 -55.75
C ARG A 363 10.74 -98.04 -57.17
N LYS A 364 11.46 -97.34 -58.06
CA LYS A 364 11.12 -97.14 -59.48
C LYS A 364 12.22 -97.65 -60.42
N ALA A 365 12.79 -98.79 -60.07
CA ALA A 365 13.59 -99.61 -60.98
C ALA A 365 12.95 -101.00 -61.01
N ASP A 366 11.84 -101.08 -61.72
CA ASP A 366 11.32 -102.24 -62.45
C ASP A 366 10.57 -101.69 -63.67
#